data_AF-A0A7I4Z3K8-F1
#
_entry.id   AF-A0A7I4Z3K8-F1
#
_cell.length_a   1.000
_cell.length_b   1.000
_cell.length_c   1.000
_cell.angle_alpha   90.00
_cell.angle_beta   90.00
_cell.angle_gamma   90.00
#
_symmetry.space_group_name_H-M   'P 1'
#
loop_
_entity.id
_entity.type
_entity.pdbx_description
1 polymer ?
#
loop_
_entity_poly.entity_id
_entity_poly.type
_entity_poly.pdbx_seq_one_letter_code
_entity_poly.pdbx_strand_id
1 'polypeptide(L)'
;MVHVANDGAELSLFPEEVEPLISDSLDAIGENLAKLRDLRDETDAGDLKEDLHFRHQVLKNLREISQHLTQDDQARVPQKTTEPEGAEDVVYVGTGPLQMDIRSREVDVIQRNEPFIEPIDEEPEEESSGEDSDELEMIDDTLGDEDEEQAVEEPEPTPHEARRSTTDEATRLRLQLQQTQASVRSFRAACEELENKERCPARRYQEGHISDRLQAMMPCVFCGRRGDHFSDSCTIVTKAKERKLRLQSFKRCTMCLKKACPRGKLCKKADTPCYHCKKTGHNSAICSLPEKSEQIEHDLQIARESYADSVNLARSLEERIRQQMTQFPPSPY
;
A
#
# COMPACT_ATOMS: atom_id res chain seq x y z
N MET A 1 2.75 49.80 33.05
CA MET A 1 2.72 50.80 31.96
C MET A 1 3.90 50.50 31.04
N VAL A 2 3.65 49.95 29.86
CA VAL A 2 4.71 49.64 28.87
C VAL A 2 4.60 50.68 27.76
N HIS A 3 5.66 51.47 27.57
CA HIS A 3 5.71 52.49 26.53
C HIS A 3 6.36 51.92 25.27
N VAL A 4 5.66 51.96 24.14
CA VAL A 4 6.25 51.78 22.81
C VAL A 4 5.87 53.00 21.98
N ALA A 5 6.87 53.80 21.63
CA ALA A 5 6.69 55.02 20.85
C ALA A 5 6.91 54.71 19.35
N ASN A 6 5.93 55.08 18.54
CA ASN A 6 6.17 55.67 17.22
C ASN A 6 5.01 56.66 16.99
N ASP A 7 5.38 57.90 16.67
CA ASP A 7 4.50 58.96 16.13
C ASP A 7 3.64 59.78 17.11
N GLY A 8 4.16 60.08 18.30
CA GLY A 8 3.76 61.28 19.06
C GLY A 8 2.35 61.32 19.67
N ALA A 9 1.54 60.27 19.51
CA ALA A 9 0.34 60.03 20.30
C ALA A 9 0.66 59.05 21.43
N GLU A 10 0.60 59.51 22.67
CA GLU A 10 0.85 58.68 23.85
C GLU A 10 -0.36 57.75 24.08
N LEU A 11 -0.34 56.55 23.50
CA LEU A 11 -1.32 55.50 23.77
C LEU A 11 -1.06 54.87 25.14
N SER A 12 -1.65 55.45 26.17
CA SER A 12 -1.75 54.81 27.49
C SER A 12 -2.81 53.72 27.43
N LEU A 13 -2.37 52.47 27.25
CA LEU A 13 -3.22 51.30 27.42
C LEU A 13 -3.15 50.86 28.89
N PHE A 14 -4.26 51.03 29.61
CA PHE A 14 -4.40 50.54 30.97
C PHE A 14 -4.61 49.03 30.94
N PRO A 15 -3.77 48.22 31.63
CA PRO A 15 -3.91 46.76 31.66
C PRO A 15 -5.32 46.30 32.07
N GLU A 16 -5.96 47.06 32.96
CA GLU A 16 -7.32 46.81 33.46
C GLU A 16 -8.41 46.89 32.37
N GLU A 17 -8.15 47.62 31.29
CA GLU A 17 -9.07 47.74 30.15
C GLU A 17 -8.76 46.72 29.04
N VAL A 18 -7.50 46.30 28.91
CA VAL A 18 -7.03 45.42 27.82
C VAL A 18 -7.12 43.94 28.19
N GLU A 19 -6.87 43.58 29.44
CA GLU A 19 -6.96 42.19 29.92
C GLU A 19 -8.35 41.56 29.72
N PRO A 20 -9.48 42.21 30.05
CA PRO A 20 -10.81 41.63 29.79
C PRO A 20 -11.07 41.44 28.29
N LEU A 21 -10.67 42.40 27.43
CA LEU A 21 -10.81 42.29 25.97
C LEU A 21 -9.99 41.14 25.37
N ILE A 22 -8.79 40.91 25.89
CA ILE A 22 -7.96 39.76 25.49
C ILE A 22 -8.57 38.46 25.99
N SER A 23 -9.08 38.42 27.22
CA SER A 23 -9.76 37.24 27.77
C SER A 23 -10.98 36.87 26.93
N ASP A 24 -11.85 37.83 26.64
CA ASP A 24 -13.05 37.63 25.81
C ASP A 24 -12.68 37.14 24.41
N SER A 25 -11.58 37.67 23.84
CA SER A 25 -11.07 37.24 22.54
C SER A 25 -10.53 35.81 22.59
N LEU A 26 -9.84 35.42 23.66
CA LEU A 26 -9.32 34.06 23.84
C LEU A 26 -10.45 33.05 24.08
N ASP A 27 -11.49 33.44 24.81
CA ASP A 27 -12.68 32.61 25.04
C ASP A 27 -13.46 32.39 23.73
N ALA A 28 -13.66 33.45 22.93
CA ALA A 28 -14.26 33.35 21.60
C ALA A 28 -13.46 32.45 20.65
N ILE A 29 -12.12 32.52 20.71
CA ILE A 29 -11.25 31.61 19.94
C ILE A 29 -11.41 30.17 20.46
N GLY A 30 -11.50 29.96 21.77
CA GLY A 30 -11.75 28.66 22.38
C GLY A 30 -13.06 28.02 21.90
N GLU A 31 -14.15 28.79 21.86
CA GLU A 31 -15.45 28.34 21.36
C GLU A 31 -15.41 27.97 19.87
N ASN A 32 -14.72 28.76 19.05
CA ASN A 32 -14.58 28.46 17.62
C ASN A 32 -13.74 27.21 17.38
N LEU A 33 -12.70 26.97 18.18
CA LEU A 33 -11.91 25.73 18.12
C LEU A 33 -12.71 24.50 18.56
N ALA A 34 -13.66 24.66 19.48
CA ALA A 34 -14.58 23.60 19.85
C ALA A 34 -15.54 23.27 18.69
N LYS A 35 -16.18 24.27 18.09
CA LYS A 35 -17.07 24.08 16.92
C LYS A 35 -16.35 23.45 15.72
N LEU A 36 -15.11 23.85 15.45
CA LEU A 36 -14.30 23.24 14.39
C LEU A 36 -13.93 21.77 14.69
N ARG A 37 -13.81 21.40 15.96
CA ARG A 37 -13.61 20.01 16.36
C ARG A 37 -14.89 19.19 16.11
N ASP A 38 -16.04 19.71 16.52
CA ASP A 38 -17.33 19.04 16.34
C ASP A 38 -17.65 18.84 14.85
N LEU A 39 -17.44 19.87 14.02
CA LEU A 39 -17.61 19.75 12.55
C LEU A 39 -16.65 18.75 11.92
N ARG A 40 -15.41 18.65 12.44
CA ARG A 40 -14.45 17.65 11.97
C ARG A 40 -14.91 16.25 12.35
N ASP A 41 -15.36 16.06 13.59
CA ASP A 41 -15.86 14.77 14.07
C ASP A 41 -17.13 14.34 13.32
N GLU A 42 -18.02 15.27 12.94
CA GLU A 42 -19.18 15.02 12.07
C GLU A 42 -18.79 14.64 10.63
N THR A 43 -17.79 15.33 10.06
CA THR A 43 -17.27 15.01 8.72
C THR A 43 -16.61 13.63 8.71
N ASP A 44 -15.75 13.35 9.70
CA ASP A 44 -15.09 12.06 9.89
C ASP A 44 -16.12 10.92 10.06
N ALA A 45 -17.25 11.18 10.75
CA ALA A 45 -18.34 10.22 10.91
C ALA A 45 -19.16 10.01 9.61
N GLY A 46 -19.35 11.06 8.81
CA GLY A 46 -19.98 11.00 7.49
C GLY A 46 -19.15 10.13 6.52
N ASP A 47 -17.86 10.43 6.41
CA ASP A 47 -16.90 9.68 5.59
C ASP A 47 -16.85 8.20 5.98
N LEU A 48 -16.91 7.90 7.29
CA LEU A 48 -16.94 6.52 7.78
C LEU A 48 -18.21 5.77 7.33
N LYS A 49 -19.35 6.46 7.28
CA LYS A 49 -20.63 5.86 6.85
C LYS A 49 -20.64 5.59 5.35
N GLU A 50 -20.11 6.52 4.56
CA GLU A 50 -19.94 6.34 3.11
C GLU A 50 -18.95 5.22 2.78
N ASP A 51 -17.81 5.17 3.48
CA ASP A 51 -16.82 4.09 3.37
C ASP A 51 -17.42 2.72 3.70
N LEU A 52 -18.25 2.63 4.76
CA LEU A 52 -18.93 1.40 5.14
C LEU A 52 -19.97 0.96 4.10
N HIS A 53 -20.70 1.91 3.52
CA HIS A 53 -21.68 1.64 2.46
C HIS A 53 -20.98 1.16 1.18
N PHE A 54 -19.94 1.86 0.74
CA PHE A 54 -19.13 1.47 -0.40
C PHE A 54 -18.50 0.09 -0.21
N ARG A 55 -17.91 -0.17 0.96
CA ARG A 55 -17.35 -1.50 1.27
C ARG A 55 -18.40 -2.59 1.23
N HIS A 56 -19.60 -2.34 1.75
CA HIS A 56 -20.71 -3.30 1.66
C HIS A 56 -21.10 -3.56 0.21
N GLN A 57 -21.18 -2.52 -0.61
CA GLN A 57 -21.53 -2.63 -2.02
C GLN A 57 -20.46 -3.40 -2.81
N VAL A 58 -19.18 -3.13 -2.58
CA VAL A 58 -18.06 -3.85 -3.21
C VAL A 58 -18.05 -5.31 -2.79
N LEU A 59 -18.21 -5.63 -1.51
CA LEU A 59 -18.25 -7.02 -1.03
C LEU A 59 -19.48 -7.77 -1.56
N LYS A 60 -20.61 -7.08 -1.73
CA LYS A 60 -21.82 -7.63 -2.37
C LYS A 60 -21.54 -7.97 -3.84
N ASN A 61 -21.00 -7.01 -4.61
CA ASN A 61 -20.67 -7.20 -6.02
C ASN A 61 -19.61 -8.30 -6.21
N LEU A 62 -18.57 -8.36 -5.36
CA LEU A 62 -17.56 -9.41 -5.40
C LEU A 62 -18.15 -10.80 -5.10
N ARG A 63 -19.14 -10.87 -4.20
CA ARG A 63 -19.85 -12.12 -3.92
C ARG A 63 -20.71 -12.55 -5.12
N GLU A 64 -21.37 -11.60 -5.78
CA GLU A 64 -22.13 -11.86 -7.01
C GLU A 64 -21.21 -12.34 -8.13
N ILE A 65 -20.07 -11.67 -8.36
CA ILE A 65 -19.04 -12.09 -9.32
C ILE A 65 -18.51 -13.47 -8.99
N SER A 66 -18.18 -13.74 -7.72
CA SER A 66 -17.73 -15.07 -7.29
C SER A 66 -18.80 -16.13 -7.52
N GLN A 67 -20.07 -15.82 -7.30
CA GLN A 67 -21.18 -16.74 -7.55
C GLN A 67 -21.32 -17.04 -9.05
N HIS A 68 -21.21 -16.03 -9.91
CA HIS A 68 -21.23 -16.21 -11.37
C HIS A 68 -20.03 -17.04 -11.86
N LEU A 69 -18.82 -16.79 -11.35
CA LEU A 69 -17.64 -17.58 -11.67
C LEU A 69 -17.77 -19.05 -11.21
N THR A 70 -18.40 -19.30 -10.05
CA THR A 70 -18.66 -20.69 -9.60
C THR A 70 -19.79 -21.39 -10.36
N GLN A 71 -20.71 -20.65 -10.98
CA GLN A 71 -21.76 -21.23 -11.83
C GLN A 71 -21.21 -21.68 -13.18
N ASP A 72 -20.23 -20.95 -13.73
CA ASP A 72 -19.51 -21.35 -14.95
C ASP A 72 -18.63 -22.59 -14.75
N ASP A 73 -18.01 -22.75 -13.57
CA ASP A 73 -17.23 -23.95 -13.22
C ASP A 73 -18.11 -25.18 -12.93
N GLN A 74 -19.36 -25.01 -12.49
CA GLN A 74 -20.29 -26.12 -12.22
C GLN A 74 -20.98 -26.68 -13.47
N ALA A 75 -20.91 -26.00 -14.61
CA ALA A 75 -21.41 -26.52 -15.89
C ALA A 75 -20.51 -27.60 -16.51
N ARG A 76 -19.32 -27.86 -15.93
CA ARG A 76 -18.30 -28.71 -16.57
C ARG A 76 -17.58 -29.63 -15.58
N VAL A 77 -18.27 -30.54 -14.88
CA VAL A 77 -17.77 -31.89 -14.46
C VAL A 77 -18.92 -32.73 -13.84
N PRO A 78 -18.96 -34.07 -14.06
CA PRO A 78 -20.11 -34.92 -13.71
C PRO A 78 -20.20 -35.29 -12.23
N GLN A 79 -21.44 -35.44 -11.76
CA GLN A 79 -21.83 -35.83 -10.41
C GLN A 79 -21.24 -37.18 -9.96
N LYS A 80 -20.73 -37.22 -8.71
CA LYS A 80 -20.79 -38.43 -7.90
C LYS A 80 -21.04 -38.11 -6.42
N THR A 81 -22.10 -38.75 -5.94
CA THR A 81 -22.71 -38.84 -4.61
C THR A 81 -21.74 -39.15 -3.46
N THR A 82 -21.91 -38.53 -2.28
CA THR A 82 -22.50 -39.12 -1.04
C THR A 82 -22.44 -38.14 0.15
N GLU A 83 -23.47 -38.24 0.99
CA GLU A 83 -23.87 -37.43 2.14
C GLU A 83 -23.08 -37.66 3.47
N PRO A 84 -23.36 -36.88 4.55
CA PRO A 84 -22.39 -36.39 5.54
C PRO A 84 -22.45 -37.13 6.89
N GLU A 85 -21.52 -36.82 7.82
CA GLU A 85 -21.79 -36.72 9.27
C GLU A 85 -20.54 -36.31 10.07
N GLY A 86 -20.71 -35.45 11.09
CA GLY A 86 -19.77 -35.30 12.21
C GLY A 86 -19.14 -33.91 12.40
N ALA A 87 -19.93 -32.93 12.85
CA ALA A 87 -19.42 -31.65 13.36
C ALA A 87 -19.35 -31.68 14.89
N GLU A 88 -18.17 -31.47 15.46
CA GLU A 88 -18.00 -31.00 16.84
C GLU A 88 -16.90 -29.93 16.93
N ASP A 89 -17.22 -28.91 17.74
CA ASP A 89 -16.42 -27.84 18.36
C ASP A 89 -15.76 -26.73 17.52
N VAL A 90 -16.54 -25.65 17.35
CA VAL A 90 -16.08 -24.29 17.04
C VAL A 90 -15.78 -23.55 18.35
N VAL A 91 -14.51 -23.25 18.61
CA VAL A 91 -14.09 -22.29 19.63
C VAL A 91 -13.95 -20.90 19.01
N TYR A 92 -14.72 -19.97 19.56
CA TYR A 92 -14.74 -18.54 19.25
C TYR A 92 -13.47 -17.83 19.72
N VAL A 93 -12.75 -17.12 18.82
CA VAL A 93 -11.87 -16.00 19.22
C VAL A 93 -11.89 -14.88 18.15
N GLY A 94 -12.58 -13.79 18.50
CA GLY A 94 -12.03 -12.43 18.50
C GLY A 94 -11.63 -11.77 17.17
N THR A 95 -12.46 -10.84 16.71
CA THR A 95 -12.20 -9.92 15.60
C THR A 95 -11.37 -8.69 16.02
N GLY A 96 -10.31 -8.38 15.25
CA GLY A 96 -9.63 -7.07 15.12
C GLY A 96 -8.08 -7.12 15.16
N PRO A 97 -7.31 -6.18 14.55
CA PRO A 97 -7.62 -5.13 13.56
C PRO A 97 -6.73 -5.21 12.29
N LEU A 98 -7.29 -5.50 11.11
CA LEU A 98 -6.54 -5.58 9.84
C LEU A 98 -6.80 -4.41 8.86
N GLN A 99 -7.55 -3.39 9.25
CA GLN A 99 -8.11 -2.42 8.29
C GLN A 99 -7.29 -1.13 8.10
N MET A 100 -6.26 -0.85 8.91
CA MET A 100 -5.45 0.37 8.78
C MET A 100 -4.23 0.26 7.85
N ASP A 101 -3.93 -0.92 7.30
CA ASP A 101 -2.69 -1.18 6.54
C ASP A 101 -2.86 -1.12 5.00
N ILE A 102 -4.09 -0.96 4.51
CA ILE A 102 -4.40 -1.03 3.07
C ILE A 102 -4.21 0.35 2.40
N ARG A 103 -4.76 1.43 3.00
CA ARG A 103 -4.66 2.80 2.45
C ARG A 103 -3.21 3.28 2.30
N SER A 104 -2.34 2.93 3.24
CA SER A 104 -0.91 3.31 3.19
C SER A 104 -0.16 2.56 2.07
N ARG A 105 -0.56 1.30 1.80
CA ARG A 105 0.02 0.47 0.74
C ARG A 105 -0.43 0.92 -0.66
N GLU A 106 -1.69 1.32 -0.82
CA GLU A 106 -2.21 1.81 -2.11
C GLU A 106 -1.54 3.11 -2.55
N VAL A 107 -1.31 4.05 -1.63
CA VAL A 107 -0.64 5.32 -1.94
C VAL A 107 0.81 5.09 -2.40
N ASP A 108 1.52 4.14 -1.80
CA ASP A 108 2.87 3.77 -2.20
C ASP A 108 2.92 3.06 -3.57
N VAL A 109 1.87 2.32 -3.93
CA VAL A 109 1.76 1.67 -5.24
C VAL A 109 1.45 2.70 -6.34
N ILE A 110 0.54 3.64 -6.08
CA ILE A 110 0.19 4.70 -7.03
C ILE A 110 1.39 5.62 -7.30
N GLN A 111 2.13 6.02 -6.25
CA GLN A 111 3.33 6.87 -6.41
C GLN A 111 4.48 6.17 -7.14
N ARG A 112 4.58 4.84 -7.06
CA ARG A 112 5.58 4.07 -7.83
C ARG A 112 5.20 3.90 -9.30
N ASN A 113 3.91 3.99 -9.62
CA ASN A 113 3.38 3.82 -10.97
C ASN A 113 3.25 5.14 -11.74
N GLU A 114 3.35 6.30 -11.06
CA GLU A 114 3.34 7.65 -11.65
C GLU A 114 4.24 7.81 -12.90
N PRO A 115 5.49 7.29 -12.97
CA PRO A 115 6.33 7.41 -14.16
C PRO A 115 5.92 6.50 -15.34
N PHE A 116 4.88 5.67 -15.21
CA PHE A 116 4.35 4.77 -16.25
C PHE A 116 2.98 5.20 -16.78
N ILE A 117 2.41 6.29 -16.27
CA ILE A 117 1.11 6.81 -16.71
C ILE A 117 1.39 7.93 -17.72
N GLU A 118 1.21 7.63 -19.00
CA GLU A 118 1.24 8.64 -20.06
C GLU A 118 -0.10 9.43 -20.05
N PRO A 119 -0.07 10.76 -20.17
CA PRO A 119 -1.29 11.55 -20.29
C PRO A 119 -1.98 11.22 -21.62
N ILE A 120 -3.25 10.82 -21.54
CA ILE A 120 -4.11 10.68 -22.71
C ILE A 120 -4.62 12.08 -23.05
N ASP A 121 -4.18 12.63 -24.17
CA ASP A 121 -4.76 13.84 -24.76
C ASP A 121 -6.08 13.46 -25.45
N GLU A 122 -7.18 13.45 -24.69
CA GLU A 122 -8.54 13.32 -25.24
C GLU A 122 -9.17 14.71 -25.39
N GLU A 123 -9.26 15.17 -26.64
CA GLU A 123 -10.14 16.27 -27.03
C GLU A 123 -11.61 15.83 -26.81
N PRO A 124 -12.49 16.71 -26.31
CA PRO A 124 -13.85 16.32 -25.97
C PRO A 124 -14.72 16.22 -27.23
N GLU A 125 -15.16 15.01 -27.58
CA GLU A 125 -16.26 14.83 -28.51
C GLU A 125 -17.61 14.96 -27.78
N GLU A 126 -18.42 15.90 -28.26
CA GLU A 126 -19.73 16.26 -27.75
C GLU A 126 -20.76 15.16 -28.02
N GLU A 127 -21.50 14.77 -26.98
CA GLU A 127 -22.72 13.95 -27.12
C GLU A 127 -23.80 14.74 -27.87
N SER A 128 -24.21 14.22 -29.03
CA SER A 128 -25.44 14.64 -29.71
C SER A 128 -26.43 13.48 -29.76
N SER A 129 -27.45 13.59 -28.91
CA SER A 129 -28.71 12.86 -28.94
C SER A 129 -29.43 12.96 -30.30
N GLY A 130 -30.09 11.88 -30.73
CA GLY A 130 -31.02 11.90 -31.85
C GLY A 130 -31.84 10.62 -31.94
N GLU A 131 -33.11 10.73 -31.54
CA GLU A 131 -34.19 9.74 -31.68
C GLU A 131 -34.65 9.62 -33.14
N ASP A 132 -35.02 8.40 -33.58
CA ASP A 132 -36.22 8.04 -34.38
C ASP A 132 -36.01 6.62 -34.96
N SER A 133 -36.85 5.63 -34.66
CA SER A 133 -38.21 5.32 -35.15
C SER A 133 -38.24 4.59 -36.51
N ASP A 134 -38.90 3.42 -36.47
CA ASP A 134 -39.66 2.72 -37.50
C ASP A 134 -38.98 2.17 -38.77
N GLU A 135 -38.93 0.83 -38.89
CA GLU A 135 -39.67 0.09 -39.93
C GLU A 135 -39.58 -1.44 -39.72
N LEU A 136 -40.73 -2.04 -39.41
CA LEU A 136 -41.01 -3.46 -39.54
C LEU A 136 -41.77 -3.64 -40.86
N GLU A 137 -41.34 -4.59 -41.71
CA GLU A 137 -42.14 -5.39 -42.68
C GLU A 137 -41.18 -6.04 -43.71
N MET A 138 -41.28 -7.28 -44.20
CA MET A 138 -42.36 -8.26 -44.24
C MET A 138 -41.81 -9.70 -44.18
N ILE A 139 -42.67 -10.59 -43.69
CA ILE A 139 -42.60 -12.04 -43.82
C ILE A 139 -43.20 -12.38 -45.20
N ASP A 140 -42.48 -13.15 -46.03
CA ASP A 140 -43.06 -13.83 -47.19
C ASP A 140 -42.74 -15.33 -47.12
N ASP A 141 -43.80 -16.11 -47.01
CA ASP A 141 -43.81 -17.56 -46.99
C ASP A 141 -43.66 -18.08 -48.43
N THR A 142 -42.59 -18.82 -48.72
CA THR A 142 -42.64 -19.81 -49.79
C THR A 142 -41.97 -21.11 -49.36
N LEU A 143 -42.79 -22.15 -49.28
CA LEU A 143 -42.45 -23.52 -48.93
C LEU A 143 -41.64 -24.21 -50.04
N GLY A 144 -40.69 -25.05 -49.62
CA GLY A 144 -40.17 -26.18 -50.42
C GLY A 144 -38.68 -26.09 -50.74
N ASP A 145 -37.84 -26.77 -49.97
CA ASP A 145 -37.35 -28.09 -50.36
C ASP A 145 -36.46 -28.67 -49.25
N GLU A 146 -36.59 -29.97 -49.06
CA GLU A 146 -35.79 -30.79 -48.14
C GLU A 146 -34.35 -30.83 -48.67
N ASP A 147 -33.39 -30.24 -47.96
CA ASP A 147 -31.98 -30.53 -48.17
C ASP A 147 -31.24 -30.62 -46.83
N GLU A 148 -30.51 -31.71 -46.72
CA GLU A 148 -29.89 -32.27 -45.53
C GLU A 148 -28.93 -31.30 -44.83
N GLU A 149 -28.95 -31.26 -43.49
CA GLU A 149 -27.89 -30.66 -42.68
C GLU A 149 -26.56 -31.42 -42.93
N GLN A 150 -25.80 -31.00 -43.93
CA GLN A 150 -24.38 -31.32 -43.99
C GLN A 150 -23.66 -30.48 -42.95
N ALA A 151 -23.29 -31.14 -41.85
CA ALA A 151 -22.24 -30.67 -40.95
C ALA A 151 -21.01 -30.30 -41.79
N VAL A 152 -20.74 -29.00 -41.89
CA VAL A 152 -19.49 -28.51 -42.49
C VAL A 152 -18.39 -28.87 -41.49
N GLU A 153 -17.75 -30.02 -41.68
CA GLU A 153 -16.47 -30.33 -41.02
C GLU A 153 -15.49 -29.21 -41.37
N GLU A 154 -15.04 -28.46 -40.37
CA GLU A 154 -13.88 -27.58 -40.53
C GLU A 154 -12.73 -28.45 -41.10
N PRO A 155 -12.12 -28.07 -42.23
CA PRO A 155 -11.10 -28.89 -42.86
C PRO A 155 -9.93 -29.06 -41.90
N GLU A 156 -9.54 -30.32 -41.65
CA GLU A 156 -8.37 -30.60 -40.82
C GLU A 156 -7.14 -29.85 -41.34
N PRO A 157 -6.39 -29.16 -40.46
CA PRO A 157 -5.25 -28.36 -40.88
C PRO A 157 -4.24 -29.25 -41.59
N THR A 158 -3.71 -28.76 -42.72
CA THR A 158 -2.73 -29.55 -43.46
C THR A 158 -1.52 -29.85 -42.58
N PRO A 159 -0.82 -30.99 -42.76
CA PRO A 159 0.37 -31.33 -41.98
C PRO A 159 1.46 -30.23 -41.99
N HIS A 160 1.47 -29.38 -43.02
CA HIS A 160 2.36 -28.23 -43.13
C HIS A 160 1.91 -27.02 -42.28
N GLU A 161 0.60 -26.78 -42.12
CA GLU A 161 0.06 -25.72 -41.26
C GLU A 161 0.20 -26.09 -39.78
N ALA A 162 -0.07 -27.34 -39.42
CA ALA A 162 0.19 -27.86 -38.07
C ALA A 162 1.69 -27.78 -37.69
N ARG A 163 2.60 -28.06 -38.65
CA ARG A 163 4.04 -27.89 -38.45
C ARG A 163 4.47 -26.43 -38.29
N ARG A 164 3.88 -25.48 -39.03
CA ARG A 164 4.19 -24.04 -38.88
C ARG A 164 3.71 -23.49 -37.54
N SER A 165 2.48 -23.82 -37.16
CA SER A 165 1.89 -23.41 -35.88
C SER A 165 2.68 -23.94 -34.66
N THR A 166 3.14 -25.20 -34.72
CA THR A 166 3.97 -25.78 -33.65
C THR A 166 5.37 -25.16 -33.57
N THR A 167 5.98 -24.77 -34.70
CA THR A 167 7.26 -24.04 -34.69
C THR A 167 7.14 -22.64 -34.08
N ASP A 168 6.01 -21.96 -34.30
CA ASP A 168 5.76 -20.62 -33.75
C ASP A 168 5.52 -20.67 -32.24
N GLU A 169 4.74 -21.64 -31.75
CA GLU A 169 4.53 -21.85 -30.31
C GLU A 169 5.82 -22.26 -29.59
N ALA A 170 6.61 -23.17 -30.17
CA ALA A 170 7.90 -23.55 -29.58
C ALA A 170 8.88 -22.37 -29.50
N THR A 171 8.83 -21.46 -30.47
CA THR A 171 9.65 -20.23 -30.47
C THR A 171 9.17 -19.27 -29.38
N ARG A 172 7.85 -19.08 -29.24
CA ARG A 172 7.24 -18.28 -28.17
C ARG A 172 7.62 -18.80 -26.78
N LEU A 173 7.53 -20.11 -26.55
CA LEU A 173 7.88 -20.72 -25.27
C LEU A 173 9.35 -20.55 -24.92
N ARG A 174 10.26 -20.70 -25.90
CA ARG A 174 11.70 -20.47 -25.69
C ARG A 174 12.01 -19.02 -25.35
N LEU A 175 11.36 -18.06 -26.03
CA LEU A 175 11.50 -16.64 -25.71
C LEU A 175 11.02 -16.34 -24.30
N GLN A 176 9.85 -16.86 -23.92
CA GLN A 176 9.31 -16.69 -22.57
C GLN A 176 10.23 -17.32 -21.50
N LEU A 177 10.82 -18.49 -21.78
CA LEU A 177 11.80 -19.12 -20.89
C LEU A 177 13.05 -18.24 -20.73
N GLN A 178 13.57 -17.68 -21.83
CA GLN A 178 14.73 -16.79 -21.80
C GLN A 178 14.47 -15.54 -20.95
N GLN A 179 13.30 -14.91 -21.13
CA GLN A 179 12.86 -13.77 -20.32
C GLN A 179 12.72 -14.15 -18.84
N THR A 180 12.05 -15.26 -18.56
CA THR A 180 11.85 -15.76 -17.18
C THR A 180 13.19 -16.07 -16.51
N GLN A 181 14.14 -16.69 -17.22
CA GLN A 181 15.49 -16.94 -16.71
C GLN A 181 16.27 -15.64 -16.45
N ALA A 182 16.05 -14.59 -17.24
CA ALA A 182 16.60 -13.27 -16.95
C ALA A 182 16.00 -12.68 -15.66
N SER A 183 14.69 -12.81 -15.44
CA SER A 183 14.02 -12.42 -14.19
C SER A 183 14.55 -13.19 -12.98
N VAL A 184 14.75 -14.51 -13.08
CA VAL A 184 15.36 -15.34 -12.02
C VAL A 184 16.73 -14.78 -11.61
N ARG A 185 17.59 -14.45 -12.59
CA ARG A 185 18.90 -13.84 -12.32
C ARG A 185 18.77 -12.48 -11.65
N SER A 186 17.83 -11.66 -12.11
CA SER A 186 17.57 -10.33 -11.56
C SER A 186 17.11 -10.39 -10.11
N PHE A 187 16.08 -11.19 -9.81
CA PHE A 187 15.57 -11.34 -8.44
C PHE A 187 16.58 -11.97 -7.50
N ARG A 188 17.39 -12.92 -7.98
CA ARG A 188 18.49 -13.47 -7.21
C ARG A 188 19.50 -12.40 -6.82
N ALA A 189 19.92 -11.57 -7.77
CA ALA A 189 20.84 -10.47 -7.51
C ALA A 189 20.24 -9.45 -6.52
N ALA A 190 18.94 -9.15 -6.63
CA ALA A 190 18.24 -8.29 -5.70
C ALA A 190 18.22 -8.87 -4.27
N CYS A 191 17.96 -10.16 -4.11
CA CYS A 191 18.05 -10.85 -2.81
C CYS A 191 19.46 -10.73 -2.21
N GLU A 192 20.50 -11.02 -3.01
CA GLU A 192 21.90 -10.93 -2.56
C GLU A 192 22.27 -9.49 -2.15
N GLU A 193 21.82 -8.48 -2.88
CA GLU A 193 22.05 -7.07 -2.53
C GLU A 193 21.37 -6.70 -1.20
N LEU A 194 20.10 -7.08 -1.03
CA LEU A 194 19.30 -6.78 0.16
C LEU A 194 19.84 -7.50 1.41
N GLU A 195 20.27 -8.75 1.28
CA GLU A 195 20.85 -9.54 2.38
C GLU A 195 22.14 -8.93 2.94
N ASN A 196 22.92 -8.26 2.08
CA ASN A 196 24.17 -7.61 2.44
C ASN A 196 24.00 -6.20 3.06
N LYS A 197 22.79 -5.64 3.08
CA LYS A 197 22.55 -4.32 3.69
C LYS A 197 22.62 -4.39 5.22
N GLU A 198 23.16 -3.33 5.83
CA GLU A 198 23.19 -3.16 7.28
C GLU A 198 21.75 -3.16 7.83
N ARG A 199 21.50 -3.98 8.86
CA ARG A 199 20.20 -4.11 9.52
C ARG A 199 20.35 -4.02 11.04
N CYS A 200 19.25 -3.68 11.71
CA CYS A 200 19.13 -3.76 13.16
C CYS A 200 17.70 -4.16 13.55
N PRO A 201 17.48 -4.62 14.80
CA PRO A 201 16.14 -4.87 15.29
C PRO A 201 15.21 -3.64 15.17
N ALA A 202 13.93 -3.93 14.93
CA ALA A 202 12.86 -2.94 14.89
C ALA A 202 12.80 -2.08 16.16
N ARG A 203 12.27 -0.86 16.00
CA ARG A 203 12.11 0.08 17.11
C ARG A 203 10.98 -0.38 18.02
N ARG A 204 11.25 -0.50 19.32
CA ARG A 204 10.29 -1.00 20.31
C ARG A 204 9.36 0.11 20.79
N TYR A 205 8.26 0.33 20.08
CA TYR A 205 7.26 1.34 20.43
C TYR A 205 6.40 0.95 21.64
N GLN A 206 6.12 -0.35 21.82
CA GLN A 206 5.18 -0.85 22.83
C GLN A 206 5.84 -1.17 24.18
N GLU A 207 7.15 -1.36 24.22
CA GLU A 207 7.90 -1.75 25.44
C GLU A 207 8.54 -0.55 26.18
N GLY A 208 8.20 0.69 25.77
CA GLY A 208 8.85 1.90 26.26
C GLY A 208 8.32 2.48 27.56
N HIS A 209 7.46 1.74 28.29
CA HIS A 209 6.74 2.28 29.44
C HIS A 209 7.68 2.67 30.58
N ILE A 210 7.51 3.88 31.11
CA ILE A 210 8.32 4.38 32.21
C ILE A 210 7.66 3.97 33.53
N SER A 211 8.19 2.94 34.17
CA SER A 211 7.70 2.48 35.48
C SER A 211 8.40 3.14 36.68
N ASP A 212 9.54 3.79 36.44
CA ASP A 212 10.34 4.46 37.47
C ASP A 212 9.75 5.84 37.81
N ARG A 213 9.37 6.04 39.09
CA ARG A 213 8.83 7.31 39.61
C ARG A 213 9.76 8.49 39.37
N LEU A 214 11.08 8.29 39.36
CA LEU A 214 12.04 9.37 39.10
C LEU A 214 12.04 9.83 37.64
N GLN A 215 11.65 8.93 36.74
CA GLN A 215 11.60 9.18 35.29
C GLN A 215 10.20 9.54 34.80
N ALA A 216 9.17 9.35 35.63
CA ALA A 216 7.78 9.70 35.34
C ALA A 216 7.58 11.20 35.01
N MET A 217 8.49 12.08 35.44
CA MET A 217 8.42 13.50 35.11
C MET A 217 9.09 13.86 33.78
N MET A 218 9.82 12.94 33.15
CA MET A 218 10.50 13.21 31.88
C MET A 218 9.49 13.31 30.73
N PRO A 219 9.45 14.44 30.00
CA PRO A 219 8.63 14.56 28.81
C PRO A 219 9.31 13.86 27.61
N CYS A 220 8.50 13.18 26.81
CA CYS A 220 8.92 12.78 25.47
C CYS A 220 9.26 14.02 24.63
N VAL A 221 10.43 14.05 24.00
CA VAL A 221 10.88 15.22 23.24
C VAL A 221 10.10 15.45 21.95
N PHE A 222 9.33 14.45 21.50
CA PHE A 222 8.59 14.50 20.24
C PHE A 222 7.11 14.85 20.43
N CYS A 223 6.42 14.18 21.35
CA CYS A 223 4.99 14.39 21.61
C CYS A 223 4.69 15.17 22.91
N GLY A 224 5.68 15.36 23.79
CA GLY A 224 5.51 16.13 25.03
C GLY A 224 4.85 15.38 26.19
N ARG A 225 4.25 14.20 25.98
CA ARG A 225 3.68 13.38 27.07
C ARG A 225 4.75 13.05 28.12
N ARG A 226 4.40 13.18 29.40
CA ARG A 226 5.31 12.93 30.54
C ARG A 226 5.05 11.55 31.14
N GLY A 227 6.11 10.82 31.45
CA GLY A 227 6.05 9.57 32.22
C GLY A 227 5.36 8.39 31.57
N ASP A 228 4.89 8.55 30.34
CA ASP A 228 4.22 7.51 29.56
C ASP A 228 5.26 6.61 28.87
N HIS A 229 6.18 7.20 28.09
CA HIS A 229 7.18 6.47 27.33
C HIS A 229 8.50 7.22 27.18
N PHE A 230 9.59 6.47 26.98
CA PHE A 230 10.86 7.05 26.50
C PHE A 230 10.72 7.61 25.10
N SER A 231 11.45 8.69 24.80
CA SER A 231 11.36 9.35 23.48
C SER A 231 11.62 8.40 22.31
N ASP A 232 12.51 7.41 22.49
CA ASP A 232 12.80 6.39 21.49
C ASP A 232 11.55 5.59 21.08
N SER A 233 10.65 5.33 22.03
CA SER A 233 9.42 4.54 21.88
C SER A 233 8.18 5.38 21.57
N CYS A 234 8.33 6.64 21.14
CA CYS A 234 7.18 7.50 20.86
C CYS A 234 6.30 6.94 19.73
N THR A 235 5.03 6.67 20.05
CA THR A 235 3.99 6.17 19.12
C THR A 235 3.31 7.25 18.30
N ILE A 236 3.37 8.52 18.75
CA ILE A 236 2.78 9.66 18.03
C ILE A 236 3.69 10.11 16.89
N VAL A 237 5.00 10.11 17.12
CA VAL A 237 6.01 10.55 16.14
C VAL A 237 6.93 9.38 15.90
N THR A 238 6.60 8.56 14.91
CA THR A 238 7.28 7.28 14.67
C THR A 238 8.47 7.45 13.72
N LYS A 239 8.27 8.14 12.59
CA LYS A 239 9.25 8.23 11.50
C LYS A 239 10.46 9.08 11.87
N ALA A 240 11.66 8.57 11.61
CA ALA A 240 12.94 9.21 11.94
C ALA A 240 13.12 10.55 11.22
N LYS A 241 12.61 10.68 9.99
CA LYS A 241 12.61 11.95 9.25
C LYS A 241 11.83 13.02 10.01
N GLU A 242 10.59 12.71 10.43
CA GLU A 242 9.76 13.63 11.20
C GLU A 242 10.39 13.97 12.56
N ARG A 243 10.94 12.96 13.25
CA ARG A 243 11.67 13.16 14.51
C ARG A 243 12.82 14.15 14.36
N LYS A 244 13.62 14.04 13.29
CA LYS A 244 14.71 14.98 12.98
C LYS A 244 14.18 16.40 12.71
N LEU A 245 13.11 16.53 11.92
CA LEU A 245 12.48 17.81 11.63
C LEU A 245 11.99 18.49 12.92
N ARG A 246 11.31 17.76 13.81
CA ARG A 246 10.87 18.32 15.10
C ARG A 246 12.05 18.81 15.95
N LEU A 247 13.16 18.07 16.01
CA LEU A 247 14.34 18.55 16.73
C LEU A 247 14.90 19.84 16.14
N GLN A 248 14.90 19.98 14.82
CA GLN A 248 15.32 21.21 14.14
C GLN A 248 14.37 22.38 14.47
N SER A 249 13.05 22.18 14.33
CA SER A 249 12.03 23.20 14.61
C SER A 249 12.09 23.69 16.07
N PHE A 250 12.32 22.78 17.02
CA PHE A 250 12.46 23.12 18.43
C PHE A 250 13.89 23.49 18.86
N LYS A 251 14.82 23.66 17.90
CA LYS A 251 16.23 24.01 18.10
C LYS A 251 16.97 23.09 19.09
N ARG A 252 16.61 21.82 19.14
CA ARG A 252 17.22 20.80 20.01
C ARG A 252 18.43 20.15 19.33
N CYS A 253 19.42 19.75 20.14
CA CYS A 253 20.57 19.00 19.64
C CYS A 253 20.16 17.58 19.21
N THR A 254 20.62 17.14 18.05
CA THR A 254 20.35 15.81 17.48
C THR A 254 20.99 14.66 18.26
N MET A 255 22.00 14.94 19.10
CA MET A 255 22.77 13.93 19.82
C MET A 255 22.27 13.74 21.25
N CYS A 256 21.96 14.84 21.95
CA CYS A 256 21.51 14.81 23.35
C CYS A 256 20.06 15.24 23.58
N LEU A 257 19.34 15.67 22.53
CA LEU A 257 17.92 16.10 22.55
C LEU A 257 17.61 17.35 23.41
N LYS A 258 18.62 17.97 24.03
CA LYS A 258 18.48 19.19 24.84
C LYS A 258 18.49 20.45 23.97
N LYS A 259 17.76 21.48 24.41
CA LYS A 259 17.76 22.82 23.80
C LYS A 259 19.08 23.54 24.10
N ALA A 260 19.48 23.61 25.38
CA ALA A 260 20.74 24.18 25.82
C ALA A 260 21.88 23.17 25.63
N CYS A 261 22.48 23.16 24.44
CA CYS A 261 23.63 22.33 24.10
C CYS A 261 24.55 23.13 23.15
N PRO A 262 25.88 23.11 23.35
CA PRO A 262 26.83 23.75 22.43
C PRO A 262 26.89 23.09 21.05
N ARG A 263 26.27 21.90 20.90
CA ARG A 263 26.21 21.09 19.67
C ARG A 263 27.58 20.64 19.16
N GLY A 264 27.57 19.91 18.04
CA GLY A 264 28.77 19.36 17.40
C GLY A 264 29.63 18.54 18.36
N LYS A 265 30.96 18.68 18.20
CA LYS A 265 31.97 17.98 19.02
C LYS A 265 31.96 18.40 20.50
N LEU A 266 31.39 19.55 20.84
CA LEU A 266 31.30 20.04 22.22
C LEU A 266 30.07 19.47 22.97
N CYS A 267 29.20 18.74 22.27
CA CYS A 267 28.08 18.08 22.92
C CYS A 267 28.60 16.98 23.87
N LYS A 268 28.08 16.93 25.10
CA LYS A 268 28.40 15.86 26.08
C LYS A 268 28.07 14.43 25.58
N LYS A 269 27.31 14.31 24.49
CA LYS A 269 26.94 13.06 23.84
C LYS A 269 27.56 12.93 22.44
N ALA A 270 28.61 13.71 22.13
CA ALA A 270 29.31 13.71 20.85
C ALA A 270 29.77 12.29 20.45
N ASP A 271 30.41 11.59 21.38
CA ASP A 271 31.02 10.28 21.16
C ASP A 271 30.15 9.11 21.64
N THR A 272 28.91 9.38 22.05
CA THR A 272 28.00 8.30 22.46
C THR A 272 27.52 7.54 21.22
N PRO A 273 27.76 6.21 21.12
CA PRO A 273 27.34 5.43 19.97
C PRO A 273 25.81 5.24 19.99
N CYS A 274 25.21 5.25 18.81
CA CYS A 274 23.81 4.93 18.62
C CYS A 274 23.53 3.46 18.97
N TYR A 275 22.42 3.20 19.65
CA TYR A 275 22.02 1.83 19.99
C TYR A 275 21.76 0.96 18.76
N HIS A 276 21.20 1.53 17.69
CA HIS A 276 20.79 0.80 16.49
C HIS A 276 21.95 0.56 15.51
N CYS A 277 22.60 1.62 15.05
CA CYS A 277 23.65 1.52 14.00
C CYS A 277 25.08 1.61 14.54
N LYS A 278 25.27 1.75 15.85
CA LYS A 278 26.58 1.87 16.54
C LYS A 278 27.45 3.07 16.14
N LYS A 279 27.05 3.87 15.14
CA LYS A 279 27.71 5.12 14.73
C LYS A 279 27.43 6.23 15.74
N THR A 280 28.37 7.17 15.89
CA THR A 280 28.22 8.40 16.69
C THR A 280 27.51 9.48 15.86
N GLY A 281 27.39 10.71 16.38
CA GLY A 281 26.83 11.82 15.60
C GLY A 281 25.31 12.04 15.74
N HIS A 282 24.57 11.13 16.40
CA HIS A 282 23.12 11.25 16.59
C HIS A 282 22.61 10.45 17.79
N ASN A 283 21.41 10.77 18.25
CA ASN A 283 20.69 10.02 19.27
C ASN A 283 19.96 8.80 18.65
N SER A 284 19.90 7.67 19.37
CA SER A 284 19.17 6.45 18.94
C SER A 284 17.72 6.74 18.52
N ALA A 285 17.06 7.67 19.22
CA ALA A 285 15.68 8.04 18.96
C ALA A 285 15.44 8.66 17.58
N ILE A 286 16.48 9.13 16.89
CA ILE A 286 16.38 9.70 15.53
C ILE A 286 17.13 8.87 14.48
N CYS A 287 17.60 7.67 14.86
CA CYS A 287 18.24 6.75 13.93
C CYS A 287 17.21 6.23 12.93
N SER A 288 17.54 6.27 11.64
CA SER A 288 16.70 5.74 10.57
C SER A 288 16.97 4.27 10.26
N LEU A 289 18.00 3.65 10.87
CA LEU A 289 18.35 2.26 10.59
C LEU A 289 17.21 1.28 10.92
N PRO A 290 16.45 1.42 12.03
CA PRO A 290 15.32 0.53 12.31
C PRO A 290 14.28 0.52 11.19
N GLU A 291 13.82 1.70 10.76
CA GLU A 291 12.85 1.85 9.66
C GLU A 291 13.40 1.30 8.34
N LYS A 292 14.69 1.56 8.04
CA LYS A 292 15.34 0.98 6.86
C LYS A 292 15.43 -0.54 6.94
N SER A 293 15.65 -1.09 8.13
CA SER A 293 15.76 -2.54 8.33
C SER A 293 14.43 -3.22 8.10
N GLU A 294 13.34 -2.65 8.63
CA GLU A 294 11.97 -3.10 8.36
C GLU A 294 11.67 -3.08 6.85
N GLN A 295 12.06 -2.00 6.14
CA GLN A 295 11.89 -1.93 4.69
C GLN A 295 12.73 -2.98 3.95
N ILE A 296 14.00 -3.18 4.33
CA ILE A 296 14.86 -4.21 3.72
C ILE A 296 14.27 -5.60 3.92
N GLU A 297 13.73 -5.90 5.09
CA GLU A 297 13.10 -7.19 5.38
C GLU A 297 11.84 -7.41 4.54
N HIS A 298 11.01 -6.37 4.39
CA HIS A 298 9.83 -6.40 3.52
C HIS A 298 10.21 -6.60 2.04
N ASP A 299 11.16 -5.82 1.53
CA ASP A 299 11.63 -5.91 0.14
C ASP A 299 12.28 -7.28 -0.14
N LEU A 300 13.03 -7.81 0.84
CA LEU A 300 13.67 -9.13 0.73
C LEU A 300 12.63 -10.25 0.67
N GLN A 301 11.53 -10.13 1.42
CA GLN A 301 10.43 -11.10 1.35
C GLN A 301 9.80 -11.09 -0.05
N ILE A 302 9.47 -9.91 -0.59
CA ILE A 302 8.91 -9.76 -1.94
C ILE A 302 9.87 -10.32 -3.00
N ALA A 303 11.17 -10.00 -2.90
CA ALA A 303 12.17 -10.47 -3.84
C ALA A 303 12.30 -12.01 -3.82
N ARG A 304 12.20 -12.62 -2.63
CA ARG A 304 12.23 -14.09 -2.47
C ARG A 304 11.00 -14.77 -3.05
N GLU A 305 9.82 -14.21 -2.84
CA GLU A 305 8.56 -14.69 -3.44
C GLU A 305 8.63 -14.60 -4.96
N SER A 306 9.01 -13.43 -5.50
CA SER A 306 9.16 -13.21 -6.95
C SER A 306 10.21 -14.13 -7.58
N TYR A 307 11.31 -14.41 -6.86
CA TYR A 307 12.32 -15.38 -7.28
C TYR A 307 11.73 -16.79 -7.33
N ALA A 308 11.02 -17.24 -6.29
CA ALA A 308 10.41 -18.56 -6.23
C ALA A 308 9.40 -18.77 -7.37
N ASP A 309 8.54 -17.77 -7.62
CA ASP A 309 7.56 -17.79 -8.70
C ASP A 309 8.23 -17.87 -10.07
N SER A 310 9.27 -17.05 -10.29
CA SER A 310 10.03 -17.07 -11.54
C SER A 310 10.74 -18.40 -11.78
N VAL A 311 11.26 -19.04 -10.72
CA VAL A 311 11.89 -20.37 -10.80
C VAL A 311 10.84 -21.43 -11.14
N ASN A 312 9.66 -21.38 -10.52
CA ASN A 312 8.58 -22.32 -10.81
C ASN A 312 8.04 -22.15 -12.23
N LEU A 313 7.90 -20.92 -12.71
CA LEU A 313 7.51 -20.62 -14.10
C LEU A 313 8.58 -21.09 -15.10
N ALA A 314 9.86 -20.86 -14.82
CA ALA A 314 10.93 -21.37 -15.68
C ALA A 314 10.87 -22.90 -15.80
N ARG A 315 10.65 -23.60 -14.68
CA ARG A 315 10.49 -25.06 -14.68
C ARG A 315 9.28 -25.52 -15.50
N SER A 316 8.13 -24.87 -15.36
CA SER A 316 6.92 -25.25 -16.10
C SER A 316 7.07 -24.99 -17.61
N LEU A 317 7.76 -23.91 -18.01
CA LEU A 317 8.09 -23.63 -19.40
C LEU A 317 9.06 -24.67 -19.97
N GLU A 318 10.09 -25.07 -19.22
CA GLU A 318 11.00 -26.15 -19.63
C GLU A 318 10.27 -27.48 -19.85
N GLU A 319 9.31 -27.81 -18.99
CA GLU A 319 8.48 -29.00 -19.12
C GLU A 319 7.55 -28.92 -20.35
N ARG A 320 6.89 -27.78 -20.59
CA ARG A 320 6.05 -27.56 -21.78
C ARG A 320 6.85 -27.66 -23.08
N ILE A 321 8.06 -27.09 -23.12
CA ILE A 321 8.96 -27.20 -24.27
C ILE A 321 9.33 -28.67 -24.50
N ARG A 322 9.66 -29.40 -23.43
CA ARG A 322 9.98 -30.84 -23.52
C ARG A 322 8.81 -31.65 -24.09
N GLN A 323 7.59 -31.40 -23.61
CA GLN A 323 6.37 -32.07 -24.08
C GLN A 323 6.10 -31.78 -25.57
N GLN A 324 6.25 -30.54 -26.01
CA GLN A 324 6.12 -30.20 -27.43
C GLN A 324 7.15 -30.92 -28.30
N MET A 325 8.41 -31.00 -27.87
CA MET A 325 9.44 -31.72 -28.63
C MET A 325 9.20 -33.24 -28.69
N THR A 326 8.52 -33.81 -27.69
CA THR A 326 8.11 -35.23 -27.74
C THR A 326 6.89 -35.47 -28.63
N GLN A 327 5.95 -34.53 -28.71
CA GLN A 327 4.76 -34.65 -29.57
C GLN A 327 5.08 -34.39 -31.05
N PHE A 328 6.02 -33.49 -31.34
CA PHE A 328 6.43 -33.13 -32.70
C PHE A 328 7.96 -33.20 -32.81
N PRO A 329 8.55 -34.40 -32.94
CA PRO A 329 10.00 -34.55 -33.05
C PRO A 329 10.52 -33.85 -34.31
N PRO A 330 11.70 -33.20 -34.23
CA PRO A 330 12.31 -32.57 -35.40
C PRO A 330 12.56 -33.61 -36.49
N SER A 331 12.25 -33.25 -37.74
CA SER A 331 12.40 -34.14 -38.89
C SER A 331 13.87 -34.55 -39.07
N PRO A 332 14.19 -35.84 -39.22
CA PRO A 332 15.54 -36.29 -39.51
C PRO A 332 15.79 -36.11 -41.01
N TYR A 333 16.19 -34.91 -41.44
CA TYR A 333 16.73 -34.68 -42.78
C TYR A 333 18.00 -33.86 -42.69
#